data_AF-A0A9X1QUB5-F1
#
_entry.id   AF-A0A9X1QUB5-F1
#
_cell.length_a   1.000
_cell.length_b   1.000
_cell.length_c   1.000
_cell.angle_alpha   90.00
_cell.angle_beta   90.00
_cell.angle_gamma   90.00
#
_symmetry.space_group_name_H-M   'P 1'
#
loop_
_entity.id
_entity.type
_entity.pdbx_description
1 polymer ?
#
loop_
_entity_poly.entity_id
_entity_poly.type
_entity_poly.pdbx_seq_one_letter_code
_entity_poly.pdbx_strand_id
1 'polypeptide(L)'
;MHRTHSRGTGVVLIAYVAMVLALTVLKTTYRIGYLWRPENQHNRSLELIPFEQLWASSTWFGPIFDCLGNFLMFIPLGILLARMTSWPLGRIVLTGAAFSLGIELTQFIFAVGRTDTDDLILNTLGTWMGAWWLRRRAGERAACVSVWVIGLAVASFALMVLLTPVFYPAHLMP
;
A
#
# COMPACT_ATOMS: atom_id res chain seq x y z
N MET A 1 -30.85 -5.46 7.93
CA MET A 1 -29.65 -5.02 8.70
C MET A 1 -28.31 -5.10 7.94
N HIS A 2 -28.24 -5.52 6.66
CA HIS A 2 -26.96 -5.67 5.93
C HIS A 2 -26.29 -4.37 5.40
N ARG A 3 -26.98 -3.23 5.37
CA ARG A 3 -26.51 -1.99 4.69
C ARG A 3 -25.52 -1.13 5.49
N THR A 4 -25.44 -1.27 6.80
CA THR A 4 -24.58 -0.42 7.66
C THR A 4 -23.12 -0.86 7.65
N HIS A 5 -22.86 -2.17 7.61
CA HIS A 5 -21.50 -2.73 7.55
C HIS A 5 -20.77 -2.43 6.23
N SER A 6 -21.50 -2.32 5.12
CA SER A 6 -20.90 -2.01 3.81
C SER A 6 -20.44 -0.56 3.69
N ARG A 7 -21.16 0.39 4.30
CA ARG A 7 -20.80 1.82 4.28
C ARG A 7 -19.47 2.08 4.98
N GLY A 8 -19.28 1.54 6.18
CA GLY A 8 -18.02 1.69 6.92
C GLY A 8 -16.82 1.06 6.19
N THR A 9 -17.01 -0.12 5.62
CA THR A 9 -15.97 -0.81 4.83
C THR A 9 -15.57 0.01 3.59
N GLY A 10 -16.55 0.62 2.90
CA GLY A 10 -16.28 1.48 1.74
C GLY A 10 -15.49 2.74 2.10
N VAL A 11 -15.81 3.40 3.22
CA VAL A 11 -15.04 4.56 3.71
C VAL A 11 -13.60 4.17 4.00
N VAL A 12 -13.39 3.05 4.71
CA VAL A 12 -12.04 2.55 5.01
C VAL A 12 -11.29 2.18 3.72
N LEU A 13 -11.95 1.56 2.74
CA LEU A 13 -11.33 1.25 1.46
C LEU A 13 -10.86 2.50 0.72
N ILE A 14 -11.69 3.54 0.63
CA ILE A 14 -11.32 4.79 -0.04
C ILE A 14 -10.13 5.45 0.66
N ALA A 15 -10.19 5.54 2.00
CA ALA A 15 -9.12 6.12 2.80
C ALA A 15 -7.83 5.27 2.70
N TYR A 16 -7.95 3.94 2.62
CA TYR A 16 -6.82 3.03 2.43
C TYR A 16 -6.17 3.19 1.05
N VAL A 17 -6.97 3.28 -0.02
CA VAL A 17 -6.46 3.55 -1.37
C VAL A 17 -5.74 4.90 -1.41
N ALA A 18 -6.29 5.94 -0.78
CA ALA A 18 -5.63 7.23 -0.66
C ALA A 18 -4.29 7.13 0.10
N MET A 19 -4.25 6.36 1.19
CA MET A 19 -3.01 6.10 1.93
C MET A 19 -1.97 5.37 1.06
N VAL A 20 -2.37 4.33 0.30
CA VAL A 20 -1.45 3.61 -0.60
C VAL A 20 -0.88 4.55 -1.66
N LEU A 21 -1.74 5.36 -2.30
CA LEU A 21 -1.28 6.36 -3.27
C LEU A 21 -0.35 7.40 -2.63
N ALA A 22 -0.60 7.79 -1.38
CA ALA A 22 0.30 8.67 -0.65
C ALA A 22 1.68 8.00 -0.44
N LEU A 23 1.70 6.75 0.03
CA LEU A 23 2.90 5.96 0.29
C LEU A 23 3.72 5.62 -0.96
N THR A 24 3.10 5.52 -2.13
CA THR A 24 3.80 5.10 -3.36
C THR A 24 4.11 6.25 -4.30
N VAL A 25 3.13 7.12 -4.57
CA VAL A 25 3.22 8.20 -5.57
C VAL A 25 3.58 9.53 -4.92
N LEU A 26 2.94 9.87 -3.79
CA LEU A 26 3.15 11.16 -3.13
C LEU A 26 4.24 11.13 -2.05
N LYS A 27 5.02 10.05 -2.00
CA LYS A 27 6.04 9.80 -0.97
C LYS A 27 7.14 10.86 -0.88
N THR A 28 7.32 11.65 -1.94
CA THR A 28 8.24 12.79 -2.01
C THR A 28 7.66 14.09 -1.46
N THR A 29 6.36 14.15 -1.14
CA THR A 29 5.66 15.38 -0.73
C THR A 29 5.54 15.55 0.78
N TYR A 30 5.75 14.48 1.55
CA TYR A 30 5.63 14.51 3.01
C TYR A 30 6.73 13.72 3.70
N ARG A 31 6.99 14.08 4.96
CA ARG A 31 7.95 13.41 5.83
C ARG A 31 7.20 12.65 6.94
N ILE A 32 7.76 11.54 7.42
CA ILE A 32 7.27 10.82 8.61
C ILE A 32 8.46 10.59 9.54
N GLY A 33 8.62 11.47 10.52
CA GLY A 33 9.74 11.41 11.46
C GLY A 33 11.10 11.34 10.74
N TYR A 34 11.97 10.45 11.25
CA TYR A 34 13.23 10.12 10.58
C TYR A 34 13.12 8.90 9.64
N LEU A 35 12.00 8.18 9.68
CA LEU A 35 11.76 6.95 8.92
C LEU A 35 11.49 7.25 7.44
N TRP A 36 10.78 8.34 7.15
CA TRP A 36 10.36 8.67 5.78
C TRP A 36 10.81 10.08 5.42
N ARG A 37 11.97 10.19 4.75
CA ARG A 37 12.59 11.46 4.36
C ARG A 37 12.46 11.67 2.85
N PRO A 38 11.80 12.74 2.38
CA PRO A 38 11.61 13.02 0.95
C PRO A 38 12.91 12.99 0.13
N GLU A 39 14.01 13.45 0.72
CA GLU A 39 15.31 13.56 0.05
C GLU A 39 15.85 12.18 -0.35
N ASN A 40 15.56 11.15 0.45
CA ASN A 40 15.94 9.77 0.18
C ASN A 40 15.00 9.07 -0.82
N GLN A 41 13.89 9.71 -1.20
CA GLN A 41 12.85 9.13 -2.07
C GLN A 41 12.89 9.68 -3.50
N HIS A 42 13.84 10.55 -3.83
CA HIS A 42 14.02 11.13 -5.16
C HIS A 42 14.79 10.24 -6.15
N ASN A 43 15.06 8.98 -5.79
CA ASN A 43 15.75 8.05 -6.68
C ASN A 43 14.80 7.54 -7.77
N ARG A 44 15.08 7.93 -9.00
CA ARG A 44 14.43 7.40 -10.21
C ARG A 44 15.24 6.23 -10.74
N SER A 45 14.65 5.04 -10.73
CA SER A 45 15.17 3.85 -11.42
C SER A 45 14.04 3.11 -12.11
N LEU A 46 14.41 2.31 -13.11
CA LEU A 46 13.47 1.48 -13.85
C LEU A 46 14.03 0.06 -13.85
N GLU A 47 13.27 -0.85 -13.25
CA GLU A 47 13.74 -2.19 -12.92
C GLU A 47 12.79 -3.22 -13.51
N LEU A 48 13.20 -3.75 -14.66
CA LEU A 48 12.39 -4.69 -15.45
C LEU A 48 12.76 -6.14 -15.22
N ILE A 49 13.93 -6.39 -14.62
CA ILE A 49 14.38 -7.74 -14.30
C ILE A 49 13.81 -8.08 -12.93
N PRO A 50 12.86 -9.03 -12.84
CA PRO A 50 12.25 -9.36 -11.57
C PRO A 50 13.30 -9.85 -10.58
N PHE A 51 13.23 -9.35 -9.36
CA PHE A 51 14.00 -9.71 -8.19
C PHE A 51 15.49 -9.39 -8.28
N GLU A 52 15.93 -8.59 -9.26
CA GLU A 52 17.33 -8.27 -9.48
C GLU A 52 18.00 -7.72 -8.21
N GLN A 53 17.32 -6.85 -7.49
CA GLN A 53 17.87 -6.25 -6.28
C GLN A 53 18.07 -7.22 -5.13
N LEU A 54 17.34 -8.34 -5.07
CA LEU A 54 17.52 -9.33 -4.00
C LEU A 54 18.90 -9.98 -4.05
N TRP A 55 19.53 -10.05 -5.21
CA TRP A 55 20.88 -10.63 -5.38
C TRP A 55 21.94 -9.62 -5.82
N ALA A 56 21.57 -8.49 -6.41
CA ALA A 56 22.52 -7.47 -6.86
C ALA A 56 22.83 -6.40 -5.80
N SER A 57 21.99 -6.25 -4.77
CA SER A 57 22.22 -5.26 -3.73
C SER A 57 23.39 -5.64 -2.81
N SER A 58 24.19 -4.64 -2.43
CA SER A 58 25.23 -4.77 -1.41
C SER A 58 24.67 -4.87 0.02
N THR A 59 23.38 -4.61 0.20
CA THR A 59 22.68 -4.70 1.48
C THR A 59 21.58 -5.75 1.44
N TRP A 60 21.44 -6.52 2.51
CA TRP A 60 20.41 -7.56 2.61
C TRP A 60 19.04 -6.99 3.01
N PHE A 61 19.01 -5.91 3.80
CA PHE A 61 17.77 -5.43 4.42
C PHE A 61 16.85 -4.65 3.48
N GLY A 62 17.40 -3.71 2.69
CA GLY A 62 16.61 -2.82 1.84
C GLY A 62 15.71 -3.56 0.84
N PRO A 63 16.27 -4.42 -0.04
CA PRO A 63 15.50 -5.17 -1.03
C PRO A 63 14.42 -6.08 -0.40
N ILE A 64 14.73 -6.72 0.72
CA ILE A 64 13.75 -7.57 1.44
C ILE A 64 12.64 -6.71 2.04
N PHE A 65 12.99 -5.57 2.64
CA PHE A 65 12.02 -4.64 3.21
C PHE A 65 11.08 -4.09 2.14
N ASP A 66 11.59 -3.72 0.97
CA ASP A 66 10.79 -3.25 -0.16
C ASP A 66 9.83 -4.34 -0.65
N CYS A 67 10.33 -5.56 -0.87
CA CYS A 67 9.51 -6.70 -1.27
C CYS A 67 8.38 -7.00 -0.26
N LEU A 68 8.73 -7.11 1.02
CA LEU A 68 7.75 -7.37 2.07
C LEU A 68 6.78 -6.21 2.23
N GLY A 69 7.24 -4.97 2.11
CA GLY A 69 6.42 -3.76 2.18
C GLY A 69 5.32 -3.79 1.14
N ASN A 70 5.66 -4.04 -0.12
CA ASN A 70 4.71 -4.12 -1.23
C ASN A 70 3.71 -5.27 -1.05
N PHE A 71 4.22 -6.48 -0.77
CA PHE A 71 3.35 -7.62 -0.50
C PHE A 71 2.35 -7.36 0.65
N LEU A 72 2.83 -6.87 1.80
CA LEU A 72 2.00 -6.61 2.97
C LEU A 72 1.03 -5.45 2.76
N MET A 73 1.42 -4.43 2.00
CA MET A 73 0.58 -3.26 1.69
C MET A 73 -0.65 -3.63 0.85
N PHE A 74 -0.61 -4.69 0.04
CA PHE A 74 -1.80 -5.06 -0.75
C PHE A 74 -2.68 -6.13 -0.09
N ILE A 75 -2.25 -6.75 1.03
CA ILE A 75 -3.10 -7.67 1.81
C ILE A 75 -4.39 -6.98 2.29
N PRO A 76 -4.35 -5.81 2.94
CA PRO A 76 -5.56 -5.09 3.35
C PRO A 76 -6.48 -4.74 2.17
N LEU A 77 -5.92 -4.36 1.02
CA LEU A 77 -6.71 -4.08 -0.18
C LEU A 77 -7.53 -5.32 -0.59
N GLY A 78 -6.89 -6.50 -0.63
CA GLY A 78 -7.57 -7.77 -0.90
C GLY A 78 -8.68 -8.08 0.10
N ILE A 79 -8.45 -7.85 1.40
CA ILE A 79 -9.47 -8.02 2.46
C ILE A 79 -10.66 -7.08 2.24
N LEU A 80 -10.41 -5.79 2.02
CA LEU A 80 -11.48 -4.79 1.86
C LEU A 80 -12.31 -5.06 0.60
N LEU A 81 -11.67 -5.37 -0.52
CA LEU A 81 -12.36 -5.73 -1.77
C LEU A 81 -13.19 -7.01 -1.61
N ALA A 82 -12.65 -8.03 -0.95
CA ALA A 82 -13.37 -9.28 -0.70
C ALA A 82 -14.55 -9.12 0.26
N ARG A 83 -14.49 -8.18 1.20
CA ARG A 83 -15.60 -7.87 2.12
C ARG A 83 -16.66 -6.99 1.48
N MET A 84 -16.25 -6.04 0.65
CA MET A 84 -17.15 -5.05 0.04
C MET A 84 -17.88 -5.60 -1.19
N THR A 85 -17.31 -6.60 -1.87
CA THR A 85 -17.83 -7.11 -3.14
C THR A 85 -18.12 -8.61 -3.08
N SER A 86 -19.11 -9.05 -3.84
CA SER A 86 -19.39 -10.47 -4.11
C SER A 86 -18.62 -11.01 -5.33
N TRP A 87 -17.59 -10.31 -5.80
CA TRP A 87 -16.84 -10.67 -7.00
C TRP A 87 -16.14 -12.02 -6.88
N PRO A 88 -15.85 -12.76 -7.96
CA PRO A 88 -14.98 -13.93 -7.88
C PRO A 88 -13.56 -13.53 -7.47
N LEU A 89 -12.81 -14.45 -6.84
CA LEU A 89 -11.45 -14.16 -6.34
C LEU A 89 -10.54 -13.62 -7.45
N GLY A 90 -10.60 -14.20 -8.65
CA GLY A 90 -9.82 -13.73 -9.80
C GLY A 90 -10.10 -12.28 -10.18
N ARG A 91 -11.35 -11.80 -10.05
CA ARG A 91 -11.68 -10.39 -10.34
C ARG A 91 -11.11 -9.44 -9.28
N ILE A 92 -11.03 -9.87 -8.02
CA ILE A 92 -10.39 -9.07 -6.96
C ILE A 92 -8.88 -8.99 -7.21
N VAL A 93 -8.25 -10.12 -7.53
CA VAL A 93 -6.81 -10.17 -7.86
C VAL A 93 -6.51 -9.30 -9.08
N LEU A 94 -7.32 -9.39 -10.15
CA LEU A 94 -7.16 -8.55 -11.33
C LEU A 94 -7.35 -7.06 -11.02
N THR A 95 -8.27 -6.71 -10.11
CA THR A 95 -8.45 -5.32 -9.66
C THR A 95 -7.23 -4.81 -8.91
N GLY A 96 -6.65 -5.63 -8.01
CA GLY A 96 -5.41 -5.28 -7.31
C GLY A 96 -4.22 -5.17 -8.26
N ALA A 97 -4.08 -6.10 -9.21
CA ALA A 97 -3.04 -6.06 -10.24
C ALA A 97 -3.16 -4.82 -11.12
N ALA A 98 -4.37 -4.48 -11.58
CA ALA A 98 -4.62 -3.27 -12.37
C ALA A 98 -4.34 -1.99 -11.57
N PHE A 99 -4.69 -1.97 -10.29
CA PHE A 99 -4.36 -0.84 -9.41
C PHE A 99 -2.85 -0.70 -9.21
N SER A 100 -2.14 -1.80 -8.95
CA SER A 100 -0.67 -1.81 -8.85
C SER A 100 -0.01 -1.34 -10.14
N LEU A 101 -0.46 -1.84 -11.30
CA LEU A 101 0.05 -1.40 -12.60
C LEU A 101 -0.22 0.10 -12.81
N GLY A 102 -1.37 0.61 -12.37
CA GLY A 102 -1.67 2.05 -12.40
C GLY A 102 -0.68 2.88 -11.58
N ILE A 103 -0.25 2.39 -10.41
CA ILE A 103 0.79 3.03 -9.59
C ILE A 103 2.12 3.05 -10.33
N GLU A 104 2.57 1.91 -10.85
CA GLU A 104 3.83 1.78 -11.61
C GLU A 104 3.86 2.73 -12.82
N LEU A 105 2.76 2.76 -13.59
CA LEU A 105 2.62 3.65 -14.74
C LEU A 105 2.62 5.12 -14.34
N THR A 106 2.00 5.47 -13.21
CA THR A 106 2.02 6.84 -12.68
C THR A 106 3.44 7.23 -12.27
N GLN A 107 4.16 6.37 -11.56
CA GLN A 107 5.55 6.59 -11.17
C GLN A 107 6.46 6.73 -12.40
N PHE A 108 6.24 5.92 -13.43
CA PHE A 108 6.97 5.99 -14.70
C PHE A 108 6.70 7.30 -15.45
N ILE A 109 5.43 7.65 -15.68
CA ILE A 109 5.01 8.82 -16.47
C ILE A 109 5.45 10.13 -15.80
N PHE A 110 5.23 10.25 -14.48
CA PHE A 110 5.55 11.47 -13.74
C PHE A 110 6.98 11.49 -13.19
N ALA A 111 7.76 10.41 -13.39
CA ALA A 111 9.12 10.28 -12.91
C ALA A 111 9.27 10.53 -11.39
N VAL A 112 8.25 10.15 -10.61
CA VAL A 112 8.15 10.43 -9.16
C VAL A 112 8.67 9.30 -8.26
N GLY A 113 9.38 8.32 -8.82
CA GLY A 113 9.99 7.25 -8.06
C GLY A 113 10.64 6.17 -8.91
N ARG A 114 10.79 5.00 -8.31
CA ARG A 114 11.25 3.77 -8.94
C ARG A 114 10.03 3.00 -9.46
N THR A 115 10.12 2.56 -10.71
CA THR A 115 9.17 1.63 -11.32
C THR A 115 9.78 0.24 -11.29
N ASP A 116 9.07 -0.72 -10.73
CA ASP A 116 9.57 -2.06 -10.44
C ASP A 116 8.56 -3.16 -10.80
N THR A 117 9.06 -4.19 -11.48
CA THR A 117 8.26 -5.36 -11.83
C THR A 117 7.93 -6.22 -10.59
N ASP A 118 8.78 -6.19 -9.56
CA ASP A 118 8.57 -6.92 -8.31
C ASP A 118 7.35 -6.39 -7.56
N ASP A 119 7.16 -5.08 -7.56
CA ASP A 119 6.05 -4.41 -6.92
C ASP A 119 4.73 -4.90 -7.52
N LEU A 120 4.62 -4.97 -8.84
CA LEU A 120 3.45 -5.52 -9.52
C LEU A 120 3.15 -6.97 -9.11
N ILE A 121 4.17 -7.82 -9.05
CA ILE A 121 4.02 -9.23 -8.67
C ILE A 121 3.60 -9.34 -7.20
N LEU A 122 4.32 -8.68 -6.30
CA LEU A 122 4.13 -8.77 -4.85
C LEU A 122 2.82 -8.13 -4.40
N ASN A 123 2.44 -6.99 -4.98
CA ASN A 123 1.15 -6.36 -4.74
C ASN A 123 -0.02 -7.24 -5.20
N THR A 124 0.14 -7.90 -6.35
CA THR A 124 -0.86 -8.86 -6.85
C THR A 124 -1.00 -10.06 -5.91
N LEU A 125 0.13 -10.62 -5.44
CA LEU A 125 0.15 -11.72 -4.47
C LEU A 125 -0.43 -11.31 -3.12
N GLY A 126 -0.15 -10.10 -2.64
CA GLY A 126 -0.72 -9.54 -1.42
C GLY A 126 -2.24 -9.44 -1.51
N THR A 127 -2.75 -8.89 -2.61
CA THR A 127 -4.20 -8.82 -2.89
C THR A 127 -4.84 -10.21 -2.86
N TRP A 128 -4.22 -11.17 -3.54
CA TRP A 128 -4.69 -12.56 -3.54
C TRP A 128 -4.73 -13.14 -2.14
N MET A 129 -3.65 -13.00 -1.36
CA MET A 129 -3.52 -13.54 -0.01
C MET A 129 -4.61 -12.98 0.91
N GLY A 130 -4.81 -11.65 0.92
CA GLY A 130 -5.82 -11.00 1.75
C GLY A 130 -7.24 -11.44 1.39
N ALA A 131 -7.56 -11.47 0.10
CA ALA A 131 -8.88 -11.90 -0.37
C ALA A 131 -9.15 -13.39 -0.13
N TRP A 132 -8.14 -14.23 -0.33
CA TRP A 132 -8.19 -15.66 -0.08
C TRP A 132 -8.41 -15.95 1.41
N TRP A 133 -7.63 -15.31 2.28
CA TRP A 133 -7.73 -15.47 3.74
C TRP A 133 -9.13 -15.11 4.22
N LEU A 134 -9.66 -13.97 3.79
CA LEU A 134 -11.00 -13.54 4.19
C LEU A 134 -12.07 -14.56 3.79
N ARG A 135 -11.99 -15.09 2.57
CA ARG A 135 -13.00 -15.99 2.00
C ARG A 135 -12.94 -17.42 2.53
N ARG A 136 -11.74 -17.92 2.83
CA ARG A 136 -11.52 -19.32 3.20
C ARG A 136 -11.41 -19.55 4.69
N ARG A 137 -11.00 -18.54 5.46
CA ARG A 137 -10.60 -18.71 6.87
C ARG A 137 -11.27 -17.73 7.81
N ALA A 138 -11.58 -16.52 7.38
CA ALA A 138 -12.14 -15.50 8.26
C ALA A 138 -13.66 -15.66 8.43
N GLY A 139 -14.12 -15.73 9.68
CA GLY A 139 -15.53 -15.48 10.01
C GLY A 139 -15.86 -13.99 10.04
N GLU A 140 -17.14 -13.63 10.17
CA GLU A 140 -17.60 -12.23 10.18
C GLU A 140 -16.93 -11.36 11.26
N ARG A 141 -16.62 -11.93 12.43
CA ARG A 141 -15.91 -11.22 13.49
C ARG A 141 -14.50 -10.84 13.06
N ALA A 142 -13.74 -11.79 12.51
CA ALA A 142 -12.37 -11.56 12.04
C ALA A 142 -12.36 -10.51 10.91
N ALA A 143 -13.30 -10.63 9.97
CA ALA A 143 -13.46 -9.65 8.89
C ALA A 143 -13.79 -8.24 9.39
N CYS A 144 -14.66 -8.12 10.41
CA CYS A 144 -14.97 -6.83 11.04
C CYS A 144 -13.74 -6.24 11.75
N VAL A 145 -13.03 -7.06 12.54
CA VAL A 145 -11.78 -6.65 13.22
C VAL A 145 -10.73 -6.18 12.21
N SER A 146 -10.55 -6.88 11.09
CA SER A 146 -9.64 -6.45 10.03
C SER A 146 -9.98 -5.05 9.52
N VAL A 147 -11.26 -4.74 9.28
CA VAL A 147 -11.65 -3.38 8.84
C VAL A 147 -11.29 -2.33 9.87
N TRP A 148 -11.50 -2.59 11.16
CA TRP A 148 -11.13 -1.66 12.23
C TRP A 148 -9.61 -1.47 12.34
N VAL A 149 -8.84 -2.56 12.29
CA VAL A 149 -7.37 -2.52 12.32
C VAL A 149 -6.83 -1.73 11.13
N ILE A 150 -7.37 -1.97 9.94
CA ILE A 150 -6.99 -1.22 8.73
C ILE A 150 -7.36 0.26 8.87
N GLY A 151 -8.57 0.56 9.37
CA GLY A 151 -9.00 1.93 9.62
C GLY A 151 -8.11 2.67 10.64
N LEU A 152 -7.70 1.99 11.71
CA LEU A 152 -6.76 2.52 12.69
C LEU A 152 -5.39 2.78 12.06
N ALA A 153 -4.87 1.85 11.25
CA ALA A 153 -3.60 2.05 10.55
C ALA A 153 -3.64 3.27 9.61
N VAL A 154 -4.74 3.46 8.88
CA VAL A 154 -4.95 4.65 8.03
C VAL A 154 -5.02 5.93 8.87
N ALA A 155 -5.75 5.91 9.99
CA ALA A 155 -5.83 7.06 10.89
C ALA A 155 -4.47 7.40 11.52
N SER A 156 -3.70 6.39 11.93
CA SER A 156 -2.34 6.55 12.43
C SER A 156 -1.42 7.16 11.38
N PHE A 157 -1.45 6.66 10.13
CA PHE A 157 -0.70 7.24 9.03
C PHE A 157 -1.08 8.71 8.80
N ALA A 158 -2.38 9.01 8.70
CA ALA A 158 -2.85 10.38 8.49
C ALA A 158 -2.41 11.31 9.64
N LEU A 159 -2.50 10.86 10.88
CA LEU A 159 -2.02 11.59 12.04
C LEU A 159 -0.50 11.84 11.95
N MET A 160 0.28 10.82 11.60
CA MET A 160 1.73 10.97 11.44
C MET A 160 2.08 12.03 10.39
N VAL A 161 1.40 12.04 9.24
CA VAL A 161 1.59 13.05 8.19
C VAL A 161 1.16 14.45 8.65
N LEU A 162 0.03 14.56 9.34
CA LEU A 162 -0.49 15.85 9.83
C LEU A 162 0.35 16.45 10.96
N LEU A 163 1.00 15.62 11.78
CA LEU A 163 1.88 16.06 12.85
C LEU A 163 3.29 16.42 12.35
N THR A 164 3.65 16.06 11.12
CA THR A 164 4.97 16.35 10.55
C THR A 164 5.38 17.83 10.66
N PRO A 165 4.54 18.82 10.32
CA PRO A 165 4.90 20.24 10.45
C PRO A 165 5.12 20.69 11.90
N VAL A 166 4.53 19.99 12.88
CA VAL A 166 4.70 20.29 14.31
C VAL A 166 6.08 19.85 14.80
N PHE A 167 6.53 18.67 14.38
CA PHE A 167 7.83 18.11 14.79
C PHE A 167 9.00 18.57 13.91
N TYR A 168 8.73 18.94 12.65
CA TYR A 168 9.71 19.40 11.67
C TYR A 168 9.19 20.66 10.97
N PRO A 169 9.18 21.81 11.66
CA PRO A 169 8.66 23.04 11.11
C PRO A 169 9.51 23.53 9.92
N ALA A 170 8.87 24.23 8.98
CA ALA A 170 9.45 24.65 7.70
C ALA A 170 10.75 25.47 7.82
N HIS A 171 10.99 26.15 8.95
CA HIS A 171 12.21 26.93 9.21
C HIS A 171 13.42 26.08 9.60
N LEU A 172 13.23 24.77 9.86
CA LEU A 172 14.29 23.78 10.09
C LEU A 172 14.45 22.83 8.88
N MET A 173 13.72 23.09 7.78
CA MET A 173 13.90 22.35 6.53
C MET A 173 15.12 22.94 5.80
N PRO A 174 16.16 22.14 5.53
CA PRO A 174 17.37 22.59 4.82
C PRO A 174 17.11 22.91 3.35
#